data_AF-A0A3D2RZM5-F1
#
_entry.id   AF-A0A3D2RZM5-F1
#
_cell.length_a   1.000
_cell.length_b   1.000
_cell.length_c   1.000
_cell.angle_alpha   90.00
_cell.angle_beta   90.00
_cell.angle_gamma   90.00
#
_symmetry.space_group_name_H-M   'P 1'
#
loop_
_entity.id
_entity.type
_entity.pdbx_description
1 polymer ?
#
loop_
_entity_poly.entity_id
_entity_poly.type
_entity_poly.pdbx_seq_one_letter_code
_entity_poly.pdbx_strand_id
1 'polypeptide(L)'
;MGDPHTKKTYLSLLDLPVLSQTIRVFDLNPIISDILVIVSEGDLSNCQAVAITPYNFSKVLNLVVGGSTRQESVYNGLNFVPEDTQLVIVHDG
;
A
#
# COMPACT_ATOMS: atom_id res chain seq x y z
N MET A 1 8.34 -6.18 21.81
CA MET A 1 7.62 -7.39 21.34
C MET A 1 6.26 -6.92 20.85
N GLY A 2 5.90 -7.21 19.59
CA GLY A 2 4.65 -6.72 18.98
C GLY A 2 3.42 -7.42 19.57
N ASP A 3 2.29 -6.71 19.58
CA ASP A 3 0.98 -7.27 19.90
C ASP A 3 0.63 -8.38 18.89
N PRO A 4 0.30 -9.61 19.34
CA PRO A 4 -0.03 -10.73 18.45
C PRO A 4 -1.27 -10.48 17.56
N HIS A 5 -2.07 -9.45 17.85
CA HIS A 5 -3.21 -9.05 17.03
C HIS A 5 -2.85 -8.06 15.90
N THR A 6 -1.62 -7.55 15.88
CA THR A 6 -1.15 -6.64 14.83
C THR A 6 -0.88 -7.43 13.54
N LYS A 7 -1.51 -7.00 12.43
CA LYS A 7 -1.25 -7.58 11.11
C LYS A 7 0.22 -7.43 10.72
N LYS A 8 0.78 -8.47 10.10
CA LYS A 8 2.20 -8.53 9.68
C LYS A 8 2.67 -7.28 8.95
N THR A 9 1.86 -6.76 8.03
CA THR A 9 2.15 -5.58 7.20
C THR A 9 2.43 -4.32 8.04
N TYR A 10 1.91 -4.25 9.26
CA TYR A 10 2.10 -3.12 10.18
C TYR A 10 3.14 -3.38 11.27
N LEU A 11 3.70 -4.59 11.36
CA LEU A 11 4.80 -4.87 12.28
C LEU A 11 6.05 -4.09 11.85
N SER A 12 6.72 -3.47 12.81
CA SER A 12 7.99 -2.78 12.56
C SER A 12 9.12 -3.79 12.34
N LEU A 13 9.87 -3.59 11.26
CA LEU A 13 11.13 -4.25 10.96
C LEU A 13 12.19 -3.17 10.74
N LEU A 14 13.18 -3.11 11.64
CA LEU A 14 14.19 -2.04 11.68
C LEU A 14 13.54 -0.66 11.75
N ASP A 15 12.64 -0.49 12.72
CA ASP A 15 11.90 0.76 13.02
C ASP A 15 10.97 1.28 11.91
N LEU A 16 10.75 0.50 10.86
CA LEU A 16 9.82 0.82 9.78
C LEU A 16 8.81 -0.32 9.58
N PRO A 17 7.49 -0.05 9.48
CA PRO A 17 6.50 -1.07 9.16
C PRO A 17 6.87 -1.82 7.88
N VAL A 18 6.60 -3.14 7.85
CA VAL A 18 6.88 -3.98 6.68
C VAL A 18 6.28 -3.38 5.40
N LEU A 19 5.03 -2.91 5.45
CA LEU A 19 4.38 -2.28 4.30
C LEU A 19 5.10 -0.99 3.86
N SER A 20 5.51 -0.15 4.81
CA SER A 20 6.23 1.09 4.53
C SER A 20 7.62 0.85 3.94
N GLN A 21 8.29 -0.26 4.30
CA GLN A 21 9.54 -0.68 3.65
C GLN A 21 9.30 -0.91 2.14
N THR A 22 8.25 -1.66 1.80
CA THR A 22 7.87 -1.96 0.41
C THR A 22 7.50 -0.68 -0.35
N ILE A 23 6.64 0.17 0.21
CA ILE A 23 6.22 1.42 -0.43
C ILE A 23 7.43 2.32 -0.67
N ARG A 24 8.35 2.44 0.29
CA ARG A 24 9.57 3.25 0.16
C ARG A 24 10.42 2.83 -1.04
N VAL A 25 10.55 1.54 -1.31
CA VAL A 25 11.33 1.05 -2.46
C VAL A 25 10.69 1.48 -3.78
N PHE A 26 9.37 1.41 -3.90
CA PHE A 26 8.66 1.88 -5.08
C PHE A 26 8.65 3.41 -5.20
N ASP A 27 8.48 4.13 -4.09
CA ASP A 27 8.46 5.60 -4.05
C ASP A 27 9.80 6.17 -4.55
N LEU A 28 10.92 5.56 -4.14
CA LEU A 28 12.26 5.95 -4.57
C LEU A 28 12.62 5.52 -6.00
N ASN A 29 11.84 4.62 -6.62
CA ASN A 29 12.16 4.12 -7.96
C ASN A 29 11.71 5.13 -9.04
N PRO A 30 12.62 5.65 -9.89
CA PRO A 30 12.28 6.67 -10.88
C PRO A 30 11.34 6.19 -11.99
N ILE A 31 11.20 4.88 -12.20
CA ILE A 31 10.30 4.31 -13.23
C ILE A 31 8.84 4.30 -12.74
N ILE A 32 8.62 4.27 -11.42
CA ILE A 32 7.28 4.28 -10.84
C ILE A 32 6.82 5.73 -10.71
N SER A 33 5.65 6.05 -11.27
CA SER A 33 4.99 7.35 -11.12
C SER A 33 4.02 7.36 -9.94
N ASP A 34 3.21 6.31 -9.81
CA ASP A 34 2.08 6.25 -8.88
C ASP A 34 2.02 4.91 -8.16
N ILE A 35 1.58 4.94 -6.91
CA ILE A 35 1.40 3.79 -6.03
C ILE A 35 -0.02 3.84 -5.48
N LEU A 36 -0.81 2.81 -5.78
CA LEU A 36 -2.10 2.55 -5.15
C LEU A 36 -1.89 1.49 -4.08
N VAL A 37 -2.27 1.79 -2.84
CA VAL A 37 -2.17 0.82 -1.73
C VAL A 37 -3.57 0.30 -1.43
N ILE A 38 -3.77 -0.99 -1.70
CA ILE A 38 -5.07 -1.64 -1.54
C ILE A 38 -5.12 -2.36 -0.18
N VAL A 39 -6.10 -2.00 0.65
CA VAL A 39 -6.31 -2.59 1.99
C VAL A 39 -7.78 -2.91 2.23
N SER A 40 -8.07 -3.79 3.18
CA SER A 40 -9.46 -4.01 3.61
C SER A 40 -10.09 -2.73 4.15
N GLU A 41 -11.40 -2.57 4.02
CA GLU A 41 -12.13 -1.38 4.51
C GLU A 41 -11.79 -1.03 5.97
N GLY A 42 -11.82 -2.02 6.86
CA GLY A 42 -11.49 -1.83 8.28
C GLY A 42 -10.02 -1.45 8.57
N ASP A 43 -9.14 -1.53 7.56
CA ASP A 43 -7.73 -1.18 7.68
C ASP A 43 -7.37 0.19 7.13
N LEU A 44 -8.27 0.88 6.41
CA LEU A 44 -7.96 2.17 5.78
C LEU A 44 -7.32 3.16 6.76
N SER A 45 -7.97 3.39 7.89
CA SER A 45 -7.50 4.34 8.90
C SER A 45 -6.17 3.90 9.51
N ASN A 46 -6.02 2.59 9.78
CA ASN A 46 -4.79 2.07 10.38
C ASN A 46 -3.61 2.12 9.38
N CYS A 47 -3.84 1.76 8.12
CA CYS A 47 -2.85 1.87 7.06
C CYS A 47 -2.41 3.32 6.87
N GLN A 48 -3.36 4.26 6.80
CA GLN A 48 -3.05 5.68 6.70
C GLN A 48 -2.18 6.15 7.86
N ALA A 49 -2.56 5.84 9.09
CA ALA A 49 -1.90 6.33 10.30
C ALA A 49 -0.53 5.68 10.53
N VAL A 50 -0.41 4.37 10.32
CA VAL A 50 0.80 3.60 10.66
C VAL A 50 1.76 3.53 9.49
N ALA A 51 1.26 3.32 8.27
CA ALA A 51 2.09 2.95 7.14
C ALA A 51 2.32 4.08 6.12
N ILE A 52 1.49 5.13 6.08
CA ILE A 52 1.56 6.19 5.05
C ILE A 52 1.98 7.54 5.64
N THR A 53 1.12 8.16 6.45
CA THR A 53 1.29 9.53 6.96
C THR A 53 2.66 9.79 7.61
N PRO A 54 3.25 8.86 8.40
CA PRO A 54 4.54 9.12 9.05
C PRO A 54 5.74 9.25 8.09
N TYR A 55 5.60 8.81 6.83
CA TYR A 55 6.74 8.60 5.94
C TYR A 55 6.78 9.51 4.71
N ASN A 56 5.82 10.43 4.56
CA ASN A 56 5.79 11.46 3.51
C ASN A 56 6.06 10.92 2.09
N PHE A 57 5.47 9.77 1.74
CA PHE A 57 5.59 9.22 0.39
C PHE A 57 5.01 10.19 -0.64
N SER A 58 5.75 10.40 -1.73
CA SER A 58 5.42 11.37 -2.76
C SER A 58 4.56 10.77 -3.87
N LYS A 59 4.61 9.45 -4.05
CA LYS A 59 3.97 8.71 -5.14
C LYS A 59 2.78 7.86 -4.69
N VAL A 60 2.46 7.83 -3.39
CA VAL A 60 1.23 7.18 -2.93
C VAL A 60 0.04 8.03 -3.35
N LEU A 61 -0.61 7.62 -4.42
CA LEU A 61 -1.71 8.35 -5.03
C LEU A 61 -2.99 8.19 -4.21
N ASN A 62 -3.30 6.96 -3.78
CA ASN A 62 -4.51 6.68 -3.03
C ASN A 62 -4.44 5.41 -2.18
N LEU A 63 -5.26 5.38 -1.13
CA LEU A 63 -5.66 4.14 -0.45
C LEU A 63 -6.96 3.65 -1.07
N VAL A 64 -6.96 2.39 -1.54
CA VAL A 64 -8.13 1.80 -2.20
C VAL A 64 -8.69 0.68 -1.35
N VAL A 65 -10.02 0.61 -1.25
CA VAL A 65 -10.70 -0.49 -0.57
C VAL A 65 -10.62 -1.75 -1.43
N GLY A 66 -9.98 -2.77 -0.88
CA GLY A 66 -9.89 -4.10 -1.45
C GLY A 66 -11.22 -4.85 -1.44
N GLY A 67 -11.25 -5.97 -2.13
CA GLY A 67 -12.39 -6.88 -2.15
C GLY A 67 -12.28 -8.03 -1.16
N SER A 68 -13.24 -8.95 -1.23
CA SER A 68 -13.25 -10.21 -0.47
C SER A 68 -12.14 -11.19 -0.89
N THR A 69 -11.62 -11.02 -2.10
CA THR A 69 -10.52 -11.84 -2.65
C THR A 69 -9.35 -10.97 -3.11
N ARG A 70 -8.20 -11.62 -3.32
CA ARG A 70 -7.03 -10.96 -3.91
C ARG A 70 -7.33 -10.41 -5.31
N GLN A 71 -8.02 -11.19 -6.13
CA GLN A 71 -8.39 -10.79 -7.49
C GLN A 71 -9.32 -9.58 -7.49
N GLU A 72 -10.33 -9.58 -6.61
CA GLU A 72 -11.25 -8.45 -6.47
C GLU A 72 -10.53 -7.20 -5.96
N SER A 73 -9.57 -7.35 -5.04
CA SER A 73 -8.73 -6.25 -4.57
C SER A 73 -7.90 -5.64 -5.70
N VAL A 74 -7.30 -6.48 -6.55
CA VAL A 74 -6.56 -6.02 -7.74
C VAL A 74 -7.50 -5.33 -8.72
N TYR A 75 -8.67 -5.91 -9.00
CA TYR A 75 -9.68 -5.32 -9.87
C TYR A 75 -10.12 -3.94 -9.39
N ASN A 76 -10.40 -3.80 -8.09
CA ASN A 76 -10.76 -2.52 -7.49
C ASN A 76 -9.63 -1.50 -7.68
N GLY A 77 -8.37 -1.88 -7.41
CA GLY A 77 -7.22 -1.02 -7.65
C GLY A 77 -7.09 -0.56 -9.10
N LEU A 78 -7.32 -1.46 -10.07
CA LEU A 78 -7.26 -1.14 -11.50
C LEU A 78 -8.29 -0.07 -11.92
N ASN A 79 -9.43 0.04 -11.23
CA ASN A 79 -10.42 1.09 -11.50
C ASN A 79 -9.96 2.50 -11.08
N PHE A 80 -8.85 2.62 -10.33
CA PHE A 80 -8.26 3.90 -9.90
C PHE A 80 -6.95 4.21 -10.63
N VAL A 81 -6.52 3.35 -11.56
CA VAL A 81 -5.32 3.58 -12.35
C VAL A 81 -5.58 4.72 -13.36
N PRO A 82 -4.67 5.71 -13.48
CA PRO A 82 -4.78 6.75 -14.50
C PRO A 82 -4.91 6.19 -15.92
N GLU A 83 -5.76 6.81 -16.75
CA GLU A 83 -6.07 6.31 -18.10
C GLU A 83 -4.85 6.23 -19.04
N ASP A 84 -3.83 7.07 -18.80
CA ASP A 84 -2.58 7.10 -19.56
C ASP A 84 -1.52 6.09 -19.06
N THR A 85 -1.85 5.27 -18.06
CA THR A 85 -0.95 4.25 -17.52
C THR A 85 -0.66 3.16 -18.55
N GLN A 86 0.62 2.98 -18.87
CA GLN A 86 1.06 1.99 -19.87
C GLN A 86 1.39 0.61 -19.27
N LEU A 87 1.76 0.57 -17.99
CA LEU A 87 2.17 -0.65 -17.30
C LEU A 87 1.69 -0.62 -15.85
N VAL A 88 1.08 -1.72 -15.42
CA VAL A 88 0.70 -1.94 -14.02
C VAL A 88 1.52 -3.10 -13.45
N ILE A 89 2.10 -2.89 -12.26
CA ILE A 89 2.82 -3.92 -11.51
C ILE A 89 2.02 -4.19 -10.23
N VAL A 90 1.60 -5.45 -10.07
CA VAL A 90 0.92 -5.90 -8.84
C VAL A 90 1.95 -6.55 -7.92
N HIS A 91 2.05 -6.05 -6.69
CA HIS A 91 2.96 -6.55 -5.67
C HIS A 91 2.20 -6.80 -4.36
N ASP A 92 2.53 -7.89 -3.66
CA ASP A 92 1.95 -8.19 -2.35
C ASP A 92 2.75 -7.48 -1.25
N GLY A 93 2.06 -6.75 -0.36
CA GLY A 93 2.65 -5.98 0.73
C GLY A 93 3.13 -6.77 1.95
#